data_AF-A0A9W6UUD9-F1
#
_entry.id   AF-A0A9W6UUD9-F1
#
_cell.length_a   1.000
_cell.length_b   1.000
_cell.length_c   1.000
_cell.angle_alpha   90.00
_cell.angle_beta   90.00
_cell.angle_gamma   90.00
#
_symmetry.space_group_name_H-M   'P 1'
#
loop_
_entity.id
_entity.type
_entity.pdbx_description
1 polymer ?
#
loop_
_entity_poly.entity_id
_entity_poly.type
_entity_poly.pdbx_seq_one_letter_code
_entity_poly.pdbx_strand_id
1 'polypeptide(L)'
;MNKQKIAALLTGALAATGLAVMVPTTSTAAAACTTPYSATQVYTGGTSASYNGHNWNAKWWTQGETPSTGGSGVWADQGACGGGGGTTTTPTACNHPTWVAGTQYATGSIVKYAPNGQYYIATHDNPGYDPTISTWFWSPYTCSGGGTSPSPSGTVNPGGFVVSEAQFNQMFPNRNSFYTYSGLVAALKAYPAFANTGSDTVKKQEAAAFLANINHETGGLIYIVEQNTANYPHYCDTSQPYGCPAGQAAYYGRGPIQLSWNFNYKAAGDALGIDLLNNPNLVQTDAAVAWKTGIWYWMTQNGPGTMTPHNAMVNGAGFGETIRSINGSIECNGGNPAQVQSRINAYTSFTSILGVPTGSNLSC
;
A
#
# COMPACT_ATOMS: atom_id res chain seq x y z
N MET A 1 71.69 60.38 -44.03
CA MET A 1 72.15 60.07 -42.66
C MET A 1 71.45 58.79 -42.20
N ASN A 2 72.24 57.81 -41.74
CA ASN A 2 71.91 56.64 -40.89
C ASN A 2 70.77 55.69 -41.33
N LYS A 3 71.07 54.50 -41.86
CA LYS A 3 71.52 53.24 -41.22
C LYS A 3 70.38 52.40 -40.59
N GLN A 4 70.38 51.11 -41.00
CA GLN A 4 69.75 49.90 -40.41
C GLN A 4 68.30 49.61 -40.83
N LYS A 5 68.09 48.70 -41.79
CA LYS A 5 67.98 47.22 -41.69
C LYS A 5 66.75 46.77 -40.89
N ILE A 6 65.83 46.05 -41.52
CA ILE A 6 65.46 44.63 -41.25
C ILE A 6 64.19 44.27 -42.04
N ALA A 7 64.21 43.04 -42.55
CA ALA A 7 63.25 42.42 -43.46
C ALA A 7 62.03 41.81 -42.76
N ALA A 8 61.06 41.43 -43.60
CA ALA A 8 60.33 40.15 -43.62
C ALA A 8 58.80 40.25 -43.53
N LEU A 9 58.18 39.55 -44.48
CA LEU A 9 56.75 39.31 -44.66
C LEU A 9 56.12 38.63 -43.44
N LEU A 10 54.86 38.97 -43.15
CA LEU A 10 53.96 38.21 -42.29
C LEU A 10 52.58 38.13 -42.94
N THR A 11 52.28 36.97 -43.54
CA THR A 11 50.93 36.51 -43.85
C THR A 11 50.38 35.77 -42.62
N GLY A 12 49.23 36.23 -42.12
CA GLY A 12 48.53 35.61 -41.00
C GLY A 12 47.61 34.47 -41.44
N ALA A 13 47.73 33.32 -40.77
CA ALA A 13 46.70 32.31 -40.68
C ALA A 13 46.77 31.65 -39.29
N LEU A 14 45.76 31.88 -38.47
CA LEU A 14 45.58 31.26 -37.15
C LEU A 14 44.86 29.91 -37.34
N ALA A 15 45.53 28.81 -36.98
CA ALA A 15 44.91 27.51 -36.75
C ALA A 15 45.26 27.07 -35.32
N ALA A 16 44.25 26.93 -34.47
CA ALA A 16 44.39 26.44 -33.10
C ALA A 16 44.17 24.93 -33.07
N THR A 17 45.21 24.17 -32.74
CA THR A 17 45.13 22.73 -32.41
C THR A 17 45.22 22.55 -30.90
N GLY A 18 44.14 22.11 -30.26
CA GLY A 18 44.13 21.72 -28.85
C GLY A 18 44.69 20.31 -28.66
N LEU A 19 45.70 20.16 -27.80
CA LEU A 19 46.28 18.89 -27.40
C LEU A 19 45.62 18.45 -26.09
N ALA A 20 44.85 17.34 -26.10
CA ALA A 20 44.25 16.78 -24.90
C ALA A 20 45.21 15.80 -24.23
N VAL A 21 45.60 16.10 -22.98
CA VAL A 21 46.37 15.19 -22.12
C VAL A 21 45.40 14.18 -21.49
N MET A 22 45.56 12.90 -21.81
CA MET A 22 44.84 11.81 -21.15
C MET A 22 45.59 11.36 -19.89
N VAL A 23 44.95 11.50 -18.73
CA VAL A 23 45.42 10.91 -17.47
C VAL A 23 44.78 9.51 -17.35
N PRO A 24 45.56 8.43 -17.12
CA PRO A 24 44.98 7.12 -16.91
C PRO A 24 44.35 7.02 -15.52
N THR A 25 43.02 6.90 -15.47
CA THR A 25 42.29 6.54 -14.26
C THR A 25 42.34 5.01 -14.11
N THR A 26 43.09 4.51 -13.13
CA THR A 26 43.00 3.09 -12.74
C THR A 26 41.66 2.86 -12.05
N SER A 27 40.71 2.21 -12.73
CA SER A 27 39.49 1.71 -12.10
C SER A 27 39.84 0.50 -11.24
N THR A 28 39.76 0.62 -9.92
CA THR A 28 39.79 -0.52 -9.01
C THR A 28 38.56 -1.39 -9.29
N ALA A 29 38.78 -2.66 -9.67
CA ALA A 29 37.70 -3.62 -9.86
C ALA A 29 36.93 -3.85 -8.55
N ALA A 30 35.60 -3.95 -8.62
CA ALA A 30 34.75 -4.21 -7.46
C ALA A 30 35.08 -5.58 -6.85
N ALA A 31 34.95 -5.71 -5.52
CA ALA A 31 35.20 -6.96 -4.82
C ALA A 31 34.21 -8.05 -5.27
N ALA A 32 34.59 -9.33 -5.21
CA ALA A 32 33.67 -10.42 -5.55
C ALA A 32 32.52 -10.53 -4.53
N CYS A 33 31.32 -10.90 -4.97
CA CYS A 33 30.21 -11.11 -4.04
C CYS A 33 30.42 -12.38 -3.20
N THR A 34 30.20 -12.26 -1.90
CA THR A 34 30.13 -13.37 -0.95
C THR A 34 28.81 -14.15 -1.13
N THR A 35 28.62 -15.23 -0.36
CA THR A 35 27.40 -16.05 -0.42
C THR A 35 26.14 -15.18 -0.23
N PRO A 36 25.11 -15.32 -1.08
CA PRO A 36 23.88 -14.54 -0.94
C PRO A 36 23.23 -14.69 0.43
N TYR A 37 22.68 -13.60 0.95
CA TYR A 37 21.90 -13.58 2.18
C TYR A 37 20.69 -14.54 2.08
N SER A 38 20.42 -15.23 3.18
CA SER A 38 19.27 -16.10 3.40
C SER A 38 18.57 -15.73 4.70
N ALA A 39 17.26 -15.49 4.64
CA ALA A 39 16.47 -15.16 5.81
C ALA A 39 16.42 -16.28 6.87
N THR A 40 16.66 -17.53 6.48
CA THR A 40 16.65 -18.68 7.40
C THR A 40 18.01 -18.99 8.00
N GLN A 41 19.10 -18.40 7.47
CA GLN A 41 20.44 -18.61 7.99
C GLN A 41 20.69 -17.74 9.22
N VAL A 42 21.35 -18.32 10.22
CA VAL A 42 21.86 -17.58 11.38
C VAL A 42 23.21 -16.97 11.00
N TYR A 43 23.35 -15.67 11.23
CA TYR A 43 24.60 -14.93 11.05
C TYR A 43 25.11 -14.46 12.41
N THR A 44 26.36 -14.76 12.75
CA THR A 44 27.03 -14.28 13.97
C THR A 44 28.03 -13.17 13.62
N GLY A 45 28.54 -12.46 14.64
CA GLY A 45 29.48 -11.34 14.44
C GLY A 45 30.67 -11.72 13.56
N GLY A 46 30.89 -10.96 12.48
CA GLY A 46 31.92 -11.18 11.46
C GLY A 46 31.46 -11.99 10.24
N THR A 47 30.27 -12.59 10.25
CA THR A 47 29.77 -13.39 9.12
C THR A 47 29.39 -12.51 7.94
N SER A 48 29.85 -12.84 6.73
CA SER A 48 29.56 -12.08 5.51
C SER A 48 28.40 -12.66 4.69
N ALA A 49 27.63 -11.80 4.04
CA ALA A 49 26.64 -12.18 3.03
C ALA A 49 26.53 -11.12 1.92
N SER A 50 26.17 -11.53 0.71
CA SER A 50 25.86 -10.58 -0.36
C SER A 50 24.36 -10.32 -0.45
N TYR A 51 23.98 -9.06 -0.61
CA TYR A 51 22.59 -8.65 -0.81
C TYR A 51 22.55 -7.36 -1.61
N ASN A 52 21.68 -7.33 -2.63
CA ASN A 52 21.48 -6.18 -3.53
C ASN A 52 22.78 -5.63 -4.17
N GLY A 53 23.68 -6.52 -4.60
CA GLY A 53 24.94 -6.13 -5.25
C GLY A 53 26.01 -5.56 -4.29
N HIS A 54 25.85 -5.75 -2.98
CA HIS A 54 26.80 -5.34 -1.95
C HIS A 54 27.18 -6.54 -1.07
N ASN A 55 28.39 -6.50 -0.51
CA ASN A 55 28.80 -7.41 0.57
C ASN A 55 28.49 -6.76 1.93
N TRP A 56 28.06 -7.56 2.89
CA TRP A 56 27.66 -7.10 4.22
C TRP A 56 28.28 -8.00 5.28
N ASN A 57 28.68 -7.43 6.42
CA ASN A 57 29.14 -8.18 7.59
C ASN A 57 28.16 -8.01 8.75
N ALA A 58 27.72 -9.10 9.37
CA ALA A 58 26.93 -9.05 10.60
C ALA A 58 27.83 -8.57 11.76
N LYS A 59 27.37 -7.61 12.55
CA LYS A 59 28.11 -7.11 13.73
C LYS A 59 27.88 -7.97 14.97
N TRP A 60 26.70 -8.57 15.07
CA TRP A 60 26.30 -9.49 16.14
C TRP A 60 25.26 -10.49 15.60
N TRP A 61 24.73 -11.37 16.47
CA TRP A 61 23.79 -12.42 16.09
C TRP A 61 22.53 -11.87 15.41
N THR A 62 22.14 -12.46 14.27
CA THR A 62 20.88 -12.17 13.57
C THR A 62 20.39 -13.35 12.74
N GLN A 63 19.07 -13.44 12.56
CA GLN A 63 18.39 -14.36 11.66
C GLN A 63 17.12 -13.64 11.14
N GLY A 64 16.85 -13.72 9.84
CA GLY A 64 15.65 -13.12 9.24
C GLY A 64 15.69 -11.60 9.01
N GLU A 65 16.71 -10.89 9.49
CA GLU A 65 16.87 -9.45 9.22
C GLU A 65 17.72 -9.21 7.97
N THR A 66 17.15 -8.51 6.99
CA THR A 66 17.79 -8.25 5.70
C THR A 66 18.90 -7.19 5.81
N PRO A 67 20.08 -7.37 5.18
CA PRO A 67 21.14 -6.38 5.17
C PRO A 67 20.69 -5.02 4.62
N SER A 68 20.88 -3.96 5.41
CA SER A 68 20.55 -2.58 5.04
C SER A 68 21.36 -1.58 5.87
N THR A 69 21.56 -0.37 5.35
CA THR A 69 22.21 0.75 6.06
C THR A 69 21.26 1.54 6.97
N GLY A 70 19.95 1.27 6.93
CA GLY A 70 18.90 1.97 7.69
C GLY A 70 18.07 1.09 8.65
N GLY A 71 18.44 -0.20 8.81
CA GLY A 71 17.77 -1.14 9.70
C GLY A 71 18.21 -1.03 11.16
N SER A 72 18.18 -2.14 11.92
CA SER A 72 18.55 -2.15 13.35
C SER A 72 20.04 -1.89 13.63
N GLY A 73 20.85 -1.71 12.58
CA GLY A 73 22.29 -1.47 12.65
C GLY A 73 23.15 -2.74 12.72
N VAL A 74 22.54 -3.94 12.67
CA VAL A 74 23.20 -5.25 12.69
C VAL A 74 24.19 -5.43 11.53
N TRP A 75 23.85 -4.96 10.34
CA TRP A 75 24.65 -5.19 9.12
C TRP A 75 25.57 -4.01 8.82
N ALA A 76 26.85 -4.30 8.58
CA ALA A 76 27.83 -3.32 8.11
C ALA A 76 28.08 -3.51 6.61
N ASP A 77 27.75 -2.50 5.80
CA ASP A 77 28.03 -2.49 4.36
C ASP A 77 29.56 -2.53 4.13
N GLN A 78 30.01 -3.46 3.29
CA GLN A 78 31.42 -3.64 2.88
C GLN A 78 31.66 -3.15 1.44
N GLY A 79 30.65 -2.53 0.82
CA GLY A 79 30.72 -1.95 -0.51
C GLY A 79 30.16 -2.86 -1.60
N ALA A 80 30.07 -2.29 -2.79
CA ALA A 80 29.56 -2.96 -3.98
C ALA A 80 30.42 -4.17 -4.34
N CYS A 81 29.75 -5.23 -4.78
CA CYS A 81 30.38 -6.45 -5.23
C CYS A 81 29.93 -6.82 -6.64
N GLY A 82 30.85 -7.35 -7.45
CA GLY A 82 30.55 -7.80 -8.80
C GLY A 82 31.78 -8.11 -9.66
N GLY A 83 31.81 -9.31 -10.24
CA GLY A 83 32.66 -9.67 -11.38
C GLY A 83 33.65 -10.82 -11.15
N GLY A 84 33.65 -11.80 -12.08
CA GLY A 84 34.73 -12.79 -12.21
C GLY A 84 34.43 -14.01 -13.11
N GLY A 85 34.29 -13.82 -14.43
CA GLY A 85 34.70 -14.84 -15.42
C GLY A 85 33.63 -15.52 -16.30
N GLY A 86 33.53 -15.05 -17.56
CA GLY A 86 33.06 -15.77 -18.76
C GLY A 86 31.56 -16.12 -18.83
N THR A 87 30.73 -15.54 -19.69
CA THR A 87 30.87 -15.34 -21.13
C THR A 87 29.88 -14.26 -21.57
N THR A 88 30.28 -13.49 -22.58
CA THR A 88 29.50 -12.43 -23.23
C THR A 88 28.10 -12.88 -23.62
N THR A 89 27.06 -12.24 -23.06
CA THR A 89 25.78 -12.06 -23.75
C THR A 89 25.25 -10.65 -23.54
N THR A 90 25.06 -9.96 -24.65
CA THR A 90 24.26 -8.75 -24.85
C THR A 90 22.91 -8.86 -24.11
N PRO A 91 22.30 -7.76 -23.63
CA PRO A 91 21.03 -7.80 -22.90
C PRO A 91 19.97 -8.57 -23.69
N THR A 92 19.52 -9.72 -23.18
CA THR A 92 18.52 -10.55 -23.87
C THR A 92 17.19 -9.79 -23.87
N ALA A 93 16.78 -9.35 -25.06
CA ALA A 93 15.45 -8.83 -25.31
C ALA A 93 14.39 -9.88 -24.96
N CYS A 94 13.26 -9.43 -24.42
CA CYS A 94 12.16 -10.29 -24.04
C CYS A 94 11.51 -11.00 -25.24
N ASN A 95 11.78 -12.29 -25.40
CA ASN A 95 11.27 -13.07 -26.51
C ASN A 95 10.34 -14.19 -26.01
N HIS A 96 9.04 -13.92 -26.00
CA HIS A 96 7.97 -14.89 -25.68
C HIS A 96 7.02 -15.05 -26.87
N PRO A 97 6.40 -16.23 -27.04
CA PRO A 97 5.49 -16.49 -28.15
C PRO A 97 4.31 -15.53 -28.13
N THR A 98 3.79 -15.18 -29.32
CA THR A 98 2.54 -14.41 -29.41
C THR A 98 1.37 -15.29 -29.00
N TRP A 99 0.42 -14.74 -28.23
CA TRP A 99 -0.80 -15.42 -27.85
C TRP A 99 -1.62 -15.84 -29.09
N VAL A 100 -2.16 -17.05 -29.07
CA VAL A 100 -3.00 -17.63 -30.12
C VAL A 100 -4.33 -18.05 -29.51
N ALA A 101 -5.43 -17.55 -30.08
CA ALA A 101 -6.78 -17.87 -29.63
C ALA A 101 -7.05 -19.38 -29.66
N GLY A 102 -7.65 -19.91 -28.58
CA GLY A 102 -8.01 -21.33 -28.47
C GLY A 102 -6.84 -22.30 -28.19
N THR A 103 -5.62 -21.78 -27.99
CA THR A 103 -4.47 -22.60 -27.56
C THR A 103 -4.45 -22.74 -26.04
N GLN A 104 -4.26 -23.95 -25.51
CA GLN A 104 -4.12 -24.14 -24.07
C GLN A 104 -2.76 -23.62 -23.57
N TYR A 105 -2.78 -22.86 -22.48
CA TYR A 105 -1.61 -22.34 -21.79
C TYR A 105 -1.63 -22.80 -20.32
N ALA A 106 -0.64 -23.59 -19.93
CA ALA A 106 -0.49 -23.97 -18.52
C ALA A 106 -0.14 -22.74 -17.67
N THR A 107 -0.49 -22.80 -16.38
CA THR A 107 -0.12 -21.78 -15.39
C THR A 107 1.38 -21.46 -15.46
N GLY A 108 1.73 -20.17 -15.48
CA GLY A 108 3.10 -19.67 -15.64
C GLY A 108 3.53 -19.42 -17.09
N SER A 109 2.75 -19.83 -18.09
CA SER A 109 3.04 -19.53 -19.50
C SER A 109 3.03 -18.02 -19.76
N ILE A 110 4.03 -17.50 -20.45
CA ILE A 110 4.12 -16.08 -20.82
C ILE A 110 3.91 -15.93 -22.32
N VAL A 111 3.02 -15.02 -22.70
CA VAL A 111 2.70 -14.72 -24.10
C VAL A 111 2.74 -13.22 -24.36
N LYS A 112 3.07 -12.83 -25.59
CA LYS A 112 2.87 -11.46 -26.08
C LYS A 112 1.46 -11.35 -26.69
N TYR A 113 0.64 -10.44 -26.22
CA TYR A 113 -0.65 -10.16 -26.84
C TYR A 113 -0.45 -9.16 -27.99
N ALA A 114 -0.50 -9.64 -29.24
CA ALA A 114 -0.21 -8.83 -30.42
C ALA A 114 -1.02 -7.53 -30.52
N PRO A 115 -2.33 -7.48 -30.21
CA PRO A 115 -3.12 -6.26 -30.35
C PRO A 115 -2.64 -5.06 -29.54
N ASN A 116 -2.02 -5.27 -28.38
CA ASN A 116 -1.46 -4.19 -27.56
C ASN A 116 0.05 -4.26 -27.35
N GLY A 117 0.71 -5.29 -27.88
CA GLY A 117 2.14 -5.50 -27.80
C GLY A 117 2.67 -5.84 -26.39
N GLN A 118 1.80 -6.01 -25.39
CA GLN A 118 2.17 -6.29 -24.00
C GLN A 118 2.35 -7.78 -23.76
N TYR A 119 3.06 -8.13 -22.69
CA TYR A 119 3.22 -9.52 -22.28
C TYR A 119 2.28 -9.84 -21.12
N TYR A 120 1.85 -11.09 -21.04
CA TYR A 120 0.94 -11.59 -20.02
C TYR A 120 1.38 -12.96 -19.56
N ILE A 121 1.27 -13.24 -18.26
CA ILE A 121 1.53 -14.53 -17.64
C ILE A 121 0.21 -15.21 -17.26
N ALA A 122 0.09 -16.49 -17.57
CA ALA A 122 -1.07 -17.29 -17.18
C ALA A 122 -1.04 -17.51 -15.66
N THR A 123 -2.03 -17.01 -14.94
CA THR A 123 -2.14 -17.20 -13.48
C THR A 123 -2.89 -18.47 -13.10
N HIS A 124 -3.57 -19.08 -14.07
CA HIS A 124 -4.24 -20.37 -14.00
C HIS A 124 -4.16 -21.07 -15.36
N ASP A 125 -4.42 -22.37 -15.41
CA ASP A 125 -4.48 -23.13 -16.66
C ASP A 125 -5.58 -22.54 -17.56
N ASN A 126 -5.17 -22.06 -18.73
CA ASN A 126 -6.02 -21.27 -19.60
C ASN A 126 -6.32 -22.04 -20.90
N PRO A 127 -7.60 -22.31 -21.23
CA PRO A 127 -7.98 -23.01 -22.46
C PRO A 127 -7.88 -22.17 -23.75
N GLY A 128 -7.22 -21.02 -23.71
CA GLY A 128 -7.03 -20.12 -24.87
C GLY A 128 -7.90 -18.88 -24.87
N TYR A 129 -8.38 -18.44 -23.69
CA TYR A 129 -9.06 -17.16 -23.49
C TYR A 129 -8.11 -15.98 -23.69
N ASP A 130 -8.67 -14.84 -24.09
CA ASP A 130 -7.93 -13.62 -24.42
C ASP A 130 -7.27 -12.96 -23.17
N PRO A 131 -5.98 -12.57 -23.25
CA PRO A 131 -5.22 -11.87 -22.21
C PRO A 131 -5.82 -10.59 -21.64
N THR A 132 -6.74 -9.96 -22.36
CA THR A 132 -7.36 -8.69 -21.96
C THR A 132 -8.81 -8.82 -21.50
N ILE A 133 -9.46 -9.95 -21.77
CA ILE A 133 -10.87 -10.16 -21.41
C ILE A 133 -11.01 -10.80 -20.03
N SER A 134 -10.06 -11.65 -19.62
CA SER A 134 -10.13 -12.36 -18.34
C SER A 134 -8.86 -12.20 -17.52
N THR A 135 -8.94 -11.35 -16.49
CA THR A 135 -7.90 -11.18 -15.47
C THR A 135 -7.79 -12.36 -14.50
N TRP A 136 -8.69 -13.35 -14.62
CA TRP A 136 -8.61 -14.60 -13.86
C TRP A 136 -7.50 -15.50 -14.40
N PHE A 137 -7.43 -15.64 -15.73
CA PHE A 137 -6.45 -16.50 -16.37
C PHE A 137 -5.14 -15.79 -16.71
N TRP A 138 -5.16 -14.46 -16.88
CA TRP A 138 -3.98 -13.70 -17.30
C TRP A 138 -3.68 -12.52 -16.39
N SER A 139 -2.40 -12.28 -16.14
CA SER A 139 -1.88 -11.06 -15.51
C SER A 139 -0.84 -10.39 -16.39
N PRO A 140 -0.74 -9.04 -16.44
CA PRO A 140 0.32 -8.35 -17.16
C PRO A 140 1.71 -8.80 -16.70
N TYR A 141 2.63 -8.96 -17.64
CA TYR A 141 4.00 -9.39 -17.41
C TYR A 141 4.97 -8.38 -17.99
N THR A 142 5.97 -8.01 -17.20
CA THR A 142 7.09 -7.18 -17.64
C THR A 142 8.35 -8.02 -17.62
N CYS A 143 9.08 -7.98 -18.71
CA CYS A 143 10.26 -8.80 -18.85
C CYS A 143 11.45 -8.17 -18.13
N SER A 144 11.73 -8.65 -16.93
CA SER A 144 12.98 -8.46 -16.24
C SER A 144 13.63 -9.84 -16.08
N GLY A 145 14.92 -9.96 -16.41
CA GLY A 145 15.69 -11.20 -16.27
C GLY A 145 15.42 -11.86 -14.92
N GLY A 146 15.01 -13.14 -14.97
CA GLY A 146 14.42 -13.90 -13.86
C GLY A 146 15.32 -14.03 -12.63
N GLY A 147 14.83 -14.40 -11.45
CA GLY A 147 13.51 -14.71 -10.89
C GLY A 147 13.73 -14.71 -9.36
N THR A 148 12.78 -14.50 -8.45
CA THR A 148 11.37 -14.87 -8.32
C THR A 148 10.59 -13.68 -7.74
N SER A 149 9.31 -13.53 -8.07
CA SER A 149 8.43 -12.43 -7.64
C SER A 149 7.19 -13.02 -6.90
N PRO A 150 6.38 -12.25 -6.13
CA PRO A 150 6.33 -10.79 -6.13
C PRO A 150 6.15 -10.08 -4.77
N SER A 151 6.77 -8.91 -4.65
CA SER A 151 6.17 -7.79 -3.92
C SER A 151 6.21 -6.55 -4.81
N PRO A 152 5.13 -5.75 -4.88
CA PRO A 152 4.98 -4.68 -5.85
C PRO A 152 5.59 -3.37 -5.32
N SER A 153 6.43 -2.71 -6.12
CA SER A 153 6.68 -1.27 -6.02
C SER A 153 7.24 -0.75 -7.36
N GLY A 154 6.79 0.36 -7.94
CA GLY A 154 5.83 1.31 -7.42
C GLY A 154 5.40 2.31 -8.50
N THR A 155 4.10 2.41 -8.69
CA THR A 155 3.48 3.73 -8.85
C THR A 155 3.25 4.23 -7.42
N VAL A 156 3.93 5.31 -7.02
CA VAL A 156 3.74 5.89 -5.68
C VAL A 156 2.31 6.42 -5.64
N ASN A 157 1.43 5.73 -4.91
CA ASN A 157 0.07 6.22 -4.67
C ASN A 157 0.15 7.58 -3.98
N PRO A 158 -0.76 8.53 -4.28
CA PRO A 158 -0.79 9.82 -3.60
C PRO A 158 -0.75 9.65 -2.08
N GLY A 159 0.24 10.25 -1.42
CA GLY A 159 0.41 10.17 0.03
C GLY A 159 0.97 8.86 0.58
N GLY A 160 1.42 7.92 -0.26
CA GLY A 160 1.99 6.64 0.18
C GLY A 160 0.98 5.62 0.67
N PHE A 161 -0.32 5.83 0.42
CA PHE A 161 -1.37 4.90 0.84
C PHE A 161 -1.31 3.58 0.06
N VAL A 162 -1.49 2.45 0.75
CA VAL A 162 -1.37 1.10 0.14
C VAL A 162 -2.51 0.72 -0.79
N VAL A 163 -3.60 1.50 -0.82
CA VAL A 163 -4.73 1.34 -1.74
C VAL A 163 -4.68 2.44 -2.78
N SER A 164 -4.55 2.08 -4.06
CA SER A 164 -4.63 3.03 -5.17
C SER A 164 -6.05 3.54 -5.39
N GLU A 165 -6.20 4.67 -6.09
CA GLU A 165 -7.53 5.18 -6.48
C GLU A 165 -8.30 4.19 -7.35
N ALA A 166 -7.62 3.47 -8.25
CA ALA A 166 -8.23 2.44 -9.08
C ALA A 166 -8.79 1.28 -8.24
N GLN A 167 -8.03 0.81 -7.24
CA GLN A 167 -8.50 -0.21 -6.30
C GLN A 167 -9.66 0.30 -5.45
N PHE A 168 -9.60 1.54 -4.97
CA PHE A 168 -10.70 2.16 -4.24
C PHE A 168 -11.98 2.24 -5.10
N ASN A 169 -11.86 2.62 -6.38
CA ASN A 169 -12.98 2.63 -7.32
C ASN A 169 -13.52 1.21 -7.58
N GLN A 170 -12.66 0.19 -7.62
CA GLN A 170 -13.08 -1.21 -7.74
C GLN A 170 -13.82 -1.70 -6.50
N MET A 171 -13.39 -1.29 -5.30
CA MET A 171 -14.04 -1.61 -4.02
C MET A 171 -15.41 -0.93 -3.88
N PHE A 172 -15.56 0.28 -4.43
CA PHE A 172 -16.75 1.12 -4.27
C PHE A 172 -17.25 1.70 -5.61
N PRO A 173 -17.76 0.84 -6.52
CA PRO A 173 -18.14 1.25 -7.87
C PRO A 173 -19.38 2.15 -7.91
N ASN A 174 -20.26 2.02 -6.92
CA ASN A 174 -21.55 2.73 -6.86
C ASN A 174 -21.59 3.82 -5.78
N ARG A 175 -20.44 4.20 -5.22
CA ARG A 175 -20.40 5.14 -4.10
C ARG A 175 -21.04 6.49 -4.44
N ASN A 176 -21.58 7.13 -3.41
CA ASN A 176 -21.96 8.52 -3.49
C ASN A 176 -20.72 9.40 -3.76
N SER A 177 -20.85 10.38 -4.65
CA SER A 177 -19.78 11.33 -4.99
C SER A 177 -19.21 12.12 -3.80
N PHE A 178 -19.95 12.20 -2.69
CA PHE A 178 -19.46 12.73 -1.41
C PHE A 178 -18.18 12.03 -0.94
N TYR A 179 -18.09 10.71 -1.12
CA TYR A 179 -16.94 9.92 -0.68
C TYR A 179 -15.85 9.89 -1.74
N THR A 180 -14.95 10.86 -1.69
CA THR A 180 -13.82 10.97 -2.60
C THR A 180 -12.59 10.22 -2.07
N TYR A 181 -11.81 9.63 -2.99
CA TYR A 181 -10.53 9.02 -2.66
C TYR A 181 -9.52 10.06 -2.13
N SER A 182 -9.49 11.25 -2.74
CA SER A 182 -8.65 12.35 -2.27
C SER A 182 -9.00 12.79 -0.84
N GLY A 183 -10.29 12.79 -0.48
CA GLY A 183 -10.77 13.04 0.88
C GLY A 183 -10.24 12.00 1.88
N LEU A 184 -10.30 10.72 1.52
CA LEU A 184 -9.74 9.64 2.33
C LEU A 184 -8.23 9.86 2.53
N VAL A 185 -7.45 9.97 1.46
CA VAL A 185 -5.98 10.13 1.52
C VAL A 185 -5.58 11.37 2.33
N ALA A 186 -6.32 12.48 2.22
CA ALA A 186 -6.07 13.66 3.02
C ALA A 186 -6.32 13.41 4.52
N ALA A 187 -7.38 12.69 4.86
CA ALA A 187 -7.73 12.37 6.24
C ALA A 187 -6.75 11.39 6.89
N LEU A 188 -6.14 10.47 6.11
CA LEU A 188 -5.12 9.53 6.61
C LEU A 188 -3.93 10.24 7.29
N LYS A 189 -3.62 11.47 6.87
CA LYS A 189 -2.53 12.27 7.45
C LYS A 189 -2.71 12.57 8.95
N ALA A 190 -3.95 12.53 9.46
CA ALA A 190 -4.22 12.72 10.88
C ALA A 190 -3.76 11.53 11.74
N TYR A 191 -3.57 10.35 11.13
CA TYR A 191 -3.22 9.11 11.82
C TYR A 191 -2.09 8.39 11.06
N PRO A 192 -0.83 8.84 11.17
CA PRO A 192 0.29 8.35 10.36
C PRO A 192 0.65 6.88 10.58
N ALA A 193 0.13 6.23 11.63
CA ALA A 193 0.29 4.80 11.91
C ALA A 193 -0.72 3.93 11.14
N PHE A 194 -1.86 4.49 10.72
CA PHE A 194 -2.90 3.77 9.98
C PHE A 194 -2.37 3.28 8.63
N ALA A 195 -2.55 1.98 8.36
CA ALA A 195 -2.07 1.32 7.14
C ALA A 195 -0.60 1.58 6.82
N ASN A 196 0.20 1.86 7.87
CA ASN A 196 1.61 2.19 7.77
C ASN A 196 2.45 1.51 8.88
N THR A 197 1.83 0.62 9.65
CA THR A 197 2.47 -0.15 10.72
C THR A 197 2.61 -1.62 10.29
N GLY A 198 3.76 -2.24 10.57
CA GLY A 198 4.02 -3.64 10.23
C GLY A 198 4.48 -3.86 8.78
N SER A 199 4.41 -5.11 8.31
CA SER A 199 4.76 -5.49 6.94
C SER A 199 3.76 -4.93 5.92
N ASP A 200 4.12 -4.86 4.64
CA ASP A 200 3.20 -4.41 3.60
C ASP A 200 1.94 -5.28 3.49
N THR A 201 2.04 -6.55 3.86
CA THR A 201 0.88 -7.44 4.02
C THR A 201 -0.06 -6.92 5.10
N VAL A 202 0.46 -6.61 6.30
CA VAL A 202 -0.34 -6.10 7.43
C VAL A 202 -0.96 -4.74 7.10
N LYS A 203 -0.20 -3.83 6.46
CA LYS A 203 -0.71 -2.53 6.02
C LYS A 203 -1.90 -2.66 5.07
N LYS A 204 -1.81 -3.57 4.09
CA LYS A 204 -2.89 -3.84 3.14
C LYS A 204 -4.08 -4.56 3.80
N GLN A 205 -3.83 -5.49 4.73
CA GLN A 205 -4.87 -6.13 5.52
C GLN A 205 -5.63 -5.11 6.36
N GLU A 206 -4.94 -4.21 7.05
CA GLU A 206 -5.57 -3.15 7.83
C GLU A 206 -6.41 -2.23 6.93
N ALA A 207 -5.87 -1.78 5.80
CA ALA A 207 -6.61 -0.94 4.86
C ALA A 207 -7.85 -1.64 4.31
N ALA A 208 -7.75 -2.92 3.94
CA ALA A 208 -8.89 -3.73 3.51
C ALA A 208 -9.93 -3.90 4.63
N ALA A 209 -9.49 -4.14 5.86
CA ALA A 209 -10.38 -4.34 7.02
C ALA A 209 -11.16 -3.06 7.36
N PHE A 210 -10.50 -1.90 7.32
CA PHE A 210 -11.13 -0.61 7.50
C PHE A 210 -12.19 -0.35 6.42
N LEU A 211 -11.81 -0.48 5.15
CA LEU A 211 -12.72 -0.25 4.03
C LEU A 211 -13.87 -1.27 3.98
N ALA A 212 -13.64 -2.51 4.36
CA ALA A 212 -14.68 -3.56 4.37
C ALA A 212 -15.75 -3.30 5.43
N ASN A 213 -15.36 -2.85 6.63
CA ASN A 213 -16.33 -2.43 7.62
C ASN A 213 -17.12 -1.22 7.14
N ILE A 214 -16.46 -0.23 6.54
CA ILE A 214 -17.15 0.92 5.93
C ILE A 214 -18.12 0.50 4.83
N ASN A 215 -17.73 -0.47 3.98
CA ASN A 215 -18.60 -1.05 2.97
C ASN A 215 -19.90 -1.58 3.61
N HIS A 216 -19.78 -2.29 4.73
CA HIS A 216 -20.92 -2.80 5.47
C HIS A 216 -21.78 -1.68 6.06
N GLU A 217 -21.19 -0.71 6.77
CA GLU A 217 -21.93 0.37 7.44
C GLU A 217 -22.74 1.24 6.48
N THR A 218 -22.23 1.43 5.25
CA THR A 218 -22.76 2.45 4.32
C THR A 218 -23.39 1.88 3.06
N GLY A 219 -23.50 0.55 2.96
CA GLY A 219 -23.94 -0.12 1.73
C GLY A 219 -23.01 0.17 0.55
N GLY A 220 -21.69 0.08 0.78
CA GLY A 220 -20.68 0.38 -0.24
C GLY A 220 -20.53 1.87 -0.55
N LEU A 221 -20.56 2.71 0.49
CA LEU A 221 -20.47 4.17 0.42
C LEU A 221 -21.61 4.82 -0.38
N ILE A 222 -22.75 4.14 -0.55
CA ILE A 222 -23.94 4.71 -1.17
C ILE A 222 -24.61 5.70 -0.21
N TYR A 223 -24.67 5.34 1.08
CA TYR A 223 -25.37 6.12 2.09
C TYR A 223 -24.40 7.02 2.87
N ILE A 224 -24.79 8.30 3.00
CA ILE A 224 -24.08 9.29 3.83
C ILE A 224 -24.64 9.31 5.25
N VAL A 225 -25.94 8.99 5.38
CA VAL A 225 -26.69 9.04 6.63
C VAL A 225 -27.45 7.73 6.82
N GLU A 226 -27.78 7.41 8.06
CA GLU A 226 -28.66 6.30 8.41
C GLU A 226 -30.01 6.43 7.69
N GLN A 227 -30.51 5.33 7.13
CA GLN A 227 -31.73 5.36 6.31
C GLN A 227 -33.01 5.30 7.13
N ASN A 228 -32.99 4.60 8.27
CA ASN A 228 -34.18 4.48 9.12
C ASN A 228 -34.35 5.73 10.01
N THR A 229 -35.01 6.75 9.46
CA THR A 229 -35.24 8.02 10.16
C THR A 229 -36.04 7.89 11.46
N ALA A 230 -36.82 6.81 11.62
CA ALA A 230 -37.54 6.53 12.87
C ALA A 230 -36.59 6.30 14.07
N ASN A 231 -35.37 5.84 13.81
CA ASN A 231 -34.37 5.60 14.84
C ASN A 231 -33.66 6.87 15.31
N TYR A 232 -33.74 7.98 14.56
CA TYR A 232 -32.92 9.16 14.81
C TYR A 232 -33.01 9.71 16.25
N PRO A 233 -34.20 9.73 16.90
CA PRO A 233 -34.33 10.18 18.28
C PRO A 233 -33.68 9.27 19.33
N HIS A 234 -33.26 8.05 18.98
CA HIS A 234 -32.67 7.09 19.92
C HIS A 234 -31.23 7.44 20.31
N TYR A 235 -30.51 8.16 19.45
CA TYR A 235 -29.08 8.39 19.60
C TYR A 235 -28.72 9.59 20.50
N CYS A 236 -29.64 9.98 21.37
CA CYS A 236 -29.41 10.99 22.39
C CYS A 236 -29.35 10.33 23.77
N ASP A 237 -28.15 10.12 24.28
CA ASP A 237 -27.96 9.75 25.67
C ASP A 237 -28.10 11.00 26.55
N THR A 238 -29.30 11.15 27.12
CA THR A 238 -29.66 12.26 28.02
C THR A 238 -28.97 12.18 29.39
N SER A 239 -28.33 11.06 29.73
CA SER A 239 -27.56 10.93 30.96
C SER A 239 -26.20 11.64 30.90
N GLN A 240 -25.73 11.97 29.69
CA GLN A 240 -24.51 12.72 29.49
C GLN A 240 -24.67 14.17 30.00
N PRO A 241 -23.70 14.72 30.75
CA PRO A 241 -23.83 16.06 31.35
C PRO A 241 -23.91 17.19 30.32
N TYR A 242 -23.43 16.96 29.10
CA TYR A 242 -23.52 17.89 27.97
C TYR A 242 -24.79 17.71 27.14
N GLY A 243 -25.60 16.70 27.43
CA GLY A 243 -26.86 16.43 26.74
C GLY A 243 -26.74 16.33 25.23
N CYS A 244 -27.73 16.89 24.52
CA CYS A 244 -27.91 16.79 23.08
C CYS A 244 -28.18 18.18 22.48
N PRO A 245 -27.19 19.10 22.49
CA PRO A 245 -27.41 20.50 22.16
C PRO A 245 -27.82 20.74 20.69
N ALA A 246 -27.48 19.84 19.77
CA ALA A 246 -27.94 19.89 18.38
C ALA A 246 -29.38 19.37 18.19
N GLY A 247 -30.00 18.87 19.26
CA GLY A 247 -31.35 18.29 19.26
C GLY A 247 -31.35 16.78 19.52
N GLN A 248 -32.44 16.27 20.10
CA GLN A 248 -32.58 14.85 20.45
C GLN A 248 -32.42 13.90 19.25
N ALA A 249 -32.88 14.31 18.07
CA ALA A 249 -32.82 13.50 16.85
C ALA A 249 -31.61 13.87 15.94
N ALA A 250 -30.56 14.48 16.49
CA ALA A 250 -29.46 15.02 15.68
C ALA A 250 -28.22 14.12 15.59
N TYR A 251 -28.14 13.02 16.35
CA TYR A 251 -26.92 12.19 16.49
C TYR A 251 -27.04 10.80 15.87
N TYR A 252 -27.90 10.67 14.86
CA TYR A 252 -28.02 9.48 14.02
C TYR A 252 -26.74 9.19 13.23
N GLY A 253 -26.67 7.99 12.65
CA GLY A 253 -25.49 7.52 11.92
C GLY A 253 -25.13 8.40 10.72
N ARG A 254 -23.88 8.86 10.65
CA ARG A 254 -23.33 9.61 9.50
C ARG A 254 -21.94 9.17 9.11
N GLY A 255 -21.62 9.35 7.83
CA GLY A 255 -20.28 9.16 7.29
C GLY A 255 -19.86 7.69 7.21
N PRO A 256 -18.57 7.43 6.98
CA PRO A 256 -18.08 6.11 6.57
C PRO A 256 -18.25 5.02 7.64
N ILE A 257 -18.24 5.39 8.91
CA ILE A 257 -18.43 4.46 10.04
C ILE A 257 -19.83 4.57 10.65
N GLN A 258 -20.75 5.32 10.02
CA GLN A 258 -22.07 5.61 10.57
C GLN A 258 -22.01 6.12 12.02
N LEU A 259 -21.14 7.12 12.28
CA LEU A 259 -20.93 7.71 13.61
C LEU A 259 -22.28 8.08 14.23
N SER A 260 -22.59 7.48 15.37
CA SER A 260 -23.88 7.57 16.06
C SER A 260 -23.67 7.85 17.54
N TRP A 261 -24.66 8.44 18.21
CA TRP A 261 -24.67 8.85 19.63
C TRP A 261 -23.94 10.15 19.96
N ASN A 262 -24.59 11.04 20.71
CA ASN A 262 -24.05 12.32 21.18
C ASN A 262 -22.66 12.19 21.84
N PHE A 263 -22.42 11.15 22.63
CA PHE A 263 -21.12 10.94 23.28
C PHE A 263 -20.00 10.61 22.28
N ASN A 264 -20.29 9.89 21.20
CA ASN A 264 -19.30 9.62 20.15
C ASN A 264 -19.03 10.87 19.31
N TYR A 265 -20.05 11.67 18.99
CA TYR A 265 -19.85 12.97 18.34
C TYR A 265 -19.00 13.91 19.21
N LYS A 266 -19.22 13.93 20.52
CA LYS A 266 -18.39 14.68 21.47
C LYS A 266 -16.94 14.18 21.46
N ALA A 267 -16.72 12.89 21.63
CA ALA A 267 -15.38 12.31 21.71
C ALA A 267 -14.59 12.46 20.39
N ALA A 268 -15.24 12.25 19.25
CA ALA A 268 -14.66 12.50 17.94
C ALA A 268 -14.32 13.97 17.74
N GLY A 269 -15.24 14.86 18.13
CA GLY A 269 -15.05 16.29 17.99
C GLY A 269 -13.87 16.81 18.81
N ASP A 270 -13.75 16.37 20.06
CA ASP A 270 -12.62 16.70 20.94
C ASP A 270 -11.29 16.25 20.35
N ALA A 271 -11.22 15.01 19.86
CA ALA A 271 -9.99 14.44 19.31
C ALA A 271 -9.57 15.11 17.99
N LEU A 272 -10.53 15.56 17.18
CA LEU A 272 -10.28 16.16 15.87
C LEU A 272 -10.16 17.69 15.92
N GLY A 273 -10.49 18.32 17.06
CA GLY A 273 -10.57 19.78 17.18
C GLY A 273 -11.73 20.39 16.38
N ILE A 274 -12.84 19.68 16.25
CA ILE A 274 -14.03 20.06 15.48
C ILE A 274 -15.25 19.92 16.37
N ASP A 275 -16.06 20.96 16.53
CA ASP A 275 -17.25 20.89 17.41
C ASP A 275 -18.41 20.10 16.77
N LEU A 276 -18.27 18.77 16.76
CA LEU A 276 -19.24 17.83 16.22
C LEU A 276 -20.42 17.59 17.15
N LEU A 277 -20.31 17.92 18.45
CA LEU A 277 -21.45 17.82 19.37
C LEU A 277 -22.51 18.87 19.02
N ASN A 278 -22.11 20.12 18.79
CA ASN A 278 -23.06 21.17 18.39
C ASN A 278 -23.33 21.20 16.88
N ASN A 279 -22.40 20.68 16.07
CA ASN A 279 -22.51 20.70 14.60
C ASN A 279 -22.39 19.29 13.98
N PRO A 280 -23.25 18.32 14.36
CA PRO A 280 -23.13 16.93 13.90
C PRO A 280 -23.33 16.77 12.38
N ASN A 281 -24.02 17.73 11.75
CA ASN A 281 -24.23 17.73 10.30
C ASN A 281 -22.92 17.87 9.50
N LEU A 282 -21.83 18.35 10.09
CA LEU A 282 -20.53 18.42 9.42
C LEU A 282 -20.09 17.04 8.90
N VAL A 283 -20.45 15.95 9.59
CA VAL A 283 -20.11 14.58 9.17
C VAL A 283 -20.85 14.15 7.88
N GLN A 284 -21.95 14.80 7.52
CA GLN A 284 -22.68 14.55 6.26
C GLN A 284 -22.51 15.63 5.20
N THR A 285 -21.91 16.78 5.53
CA THR A 285 -21.72 17.90 4.59
C THR A 285 -20.26 18.16 4.23
N ASP A 286 -19.31 17.68 5.04
CA ASP A 286 -17.87 17.79 4.78
C ASP A 286 -17.24 16.39 4.72
N ALA A 287 -16.81 16.00 3.52
CA ALA A 287 -16.22 14.68 3.27
C ALA A 287 -14.91 14.46 4.05
N ALA A 288 -14.11 15.49 4.27
CA ALA A 288 -12.87 15.37 5.03
C ALA A 288 -13.17 15.13 6.52
N VAL A 289 -14.20 15.79 7.06
CA VAL A 289 -14.69 15.53 8.42
C VAL A 289 -15.21 14.11 8.53
N ALA A 290 -16.02 13.64 7.56
CA ALA A 290 -16.54 12.28 7.54
C ALA A 290 -15.43 11.23 7.55
N TRP A 291 -14.40 11.38 6.71
CA TRP A 291 -13.27 10.46 6.71
C TRP A 291 -12.48 10.49 8.01
N LYS A 292 -12.25 11.69 8.57
CA LYS A 292 -11.56 11.83 9.86
C LYS A 292 -12.29 11.12 11.00
N THR A 293 -13.63 11.16 11.05
CA THR A 293 -14.38 10.44 12.10
C THR A 293 -14.27 8.92 11.94
N GLY A 294 -14.29 8.41 10.70
CA GLY A 294 -14.06 6.98 10.45
C GLY A 294 -12.70 6.51 10.92
N ILE A 295 -11.63 7.24 10.56
CA ILE A 295 -10.26 6.89 10.96
C ILE A 295 -10.08 7.08 12.47
N TRP A 296 -10.63 8.14 13.07
CA TRP A 296 -10.63 8.34 14.51
C TRP A 296 -11.21 7.13 15.25
N TYR A 297 -12.36 6.61 14.80
CA TYR A 297 -12.96 5.44 15.43
C TYR A 297 -12.03 4.24 15.35
N TRP A 298 -11.55 3.93 14.14
CA TRP A 298 -10.65 2.81 13.87
C TRP A 298 -9.37 2.83 14.72
N MET A 299 -8.80 4.02 14.92
CA MET A 299 -7.52 4.19 15.59
C MET A 299 -7.62 4.30 17.11
N THR A 300 -8.78 4.70 17.65
CA THR A 300 -8.87 5.12 19.06
C THR A 300 -9.97 4.46 19.86
N GLN A 301 -10.97 3.85 19.23
CA GLN A 301 -12.15 3.34 19.92
C GLN A 301 -12.13 1.82 19.99
N ASN A 302 -12.43 1.29 21.18
CA ASN A 302 -12.65 -0.14 21.38
C ASN A 302 -14.11 -0.55 21.14
N GLY A 303 -15.04 0.42 21.16
CA GLY A 303 -16.48 0.14 21.12
C GLY A 303 -16.89 -0.94 22.12
N PRO A 304 -17.71 -1.93 21.73
CA PRO A 304 -18.05 -3.08 22.59
C PRO A 304 -16.98 -4.19 22.61
N GLY A 305 -15.85 -3.99 21.92
CA GLY A 305 -14.69 -4.87 21.96
C GLY A 305 -13.71 -4.53 23.09
N THR A 306 -12.51 -5.11 23.01
CA THR A 306 -11.46 -4.94 24.03
C THR A 306 -10.20 -4.26 23.51
N MET A 307 -10.15 -3.95 22.21
CA MET A 307 -9.02 -3.31 21.55
C MET A 307 -9.51 -2.44 20.38
N THR A 308 -8.65 -1.56 19.89
CA THR A 308 -8.98 -0.79 18.68
C THR A 308 -8.91 -1.70 17.46
N PRO A 309 -9.72 -1.44 16.42
CA PRO A 309 -9.58 -2.13 15.14
C PRO A 309 -8.16 -2.06 14.54
N HIS A 310 -7.47 -0.93 14.70
CA HIS A 310 -6.05 -0.81 14.36
C HIS A 310 -5.21 -1.90 15.04
N ASN A 311 -5.29 -1.98 16.38
CA ASN A 311 -4.54 -2.95 17.18
C ASN A 311 -4.92 -4.40 16.85
N ALA A 312 -6.19 -4.65 16.53
CA ALA A 312 -6.65 -5.98 16.11
C ALA A 312 -5.93 -6.47 14.85
N MET A 313 -5.72 -5.57 13.88
CA MET A 313 -5.03 -5.91 12.63
C MET A 313 -3.51 -5.95 12.79
N VAL A 314 -2.90 -4.94 13.40
CA VAL A 314 -1.42 -4.85 13.48
C VAL A 314 -0.81 -5.89 14.42
N ASN A 315 -1.55 -6.33 15.45
CA ASN A 315 -1.09 -7.35 16.39
C ASN A 315 -1.53 -8.78 15.99
N GLY A 316 -2.23 -8.92 14.87
CA GLY A 316 -2.68 -10.23 14.38
C GLY A 316 -3.78 -10.88 15.25
N ALA A 317 -4.56 -10.09 16.00
CA ALA A 317 -5.71 -10.62 16.74
C ALA A 317 -6.81 -11.12 15.79
N GLY A 318 -6.97 -10.46 14.64
CA GLY A 318 -7.79 -10.88 13.51
C GLY A 318 -8.95 -9.94 13.19
N PHE A 319 -9.53 -10.12 12.01
CA PHE A 319 -10.61 -9.27 11.50
C PHE A 319 -11.86 -9.30 12.39
N GLY A 320 -12.14 -10.42 13.05
CA GLY A 320 -13.28 -10.58 13.96
C GLY A 320 -13.28 -9.58 15.13
N GLU A 321 -12.12 -9.19 15.64
CA GLU A 321 -12.03 -8.18 16.71
C GLU A 321 -12.33 -6.76 16.18
N THR A 322 -12.15 -6.50 14.89
CA THR A 322 -12.61 -5.25 14.26
C THR A 322 -14.14 -5.19 14.23
N ILE A 323 -14.79 -6.31 13.87
CA ILE A 323 -16.25 -6.44 13.89
C ILE A 323 -16.77 -6.25 15.31
N ARG A 324 -16.13 -6.92 16.28
CA ARG A 324 -16.47 -6.80 17.70
C ARG A 324 -16.40 -5.36 18.19
N SER A 325 -15.39 -4.62 17.76
CA SER A 325 -15.18 -3.24 18.19
C SER A 325 -16.10 -2.23 17.48
N ILE A 326 -16.73 -2.60 16.37
CA ILE A 326 -17.63 -1.71 15.62
C ILE A 326 -19.09 -1.97 15.99
N ASN A 327 -19.53 -3.24 16.02
CA ASN A 327 -20.92 -3.57 16.34
C ASN A 327 -21.09 -4.91 17.09
N GLY A 328 -20.08 -5.29 17.87
CA GLY A 328 -20.01 -6.60 18.50
C GLY A 328 -21.09 -6.91 19.55
N SER A 329 -21.72 -5.90 20.14
CA SER A 329 -22.83 -6.10 21.07
C SER A 329 -24.09 -6.64 20.41
N ILE A 330 -24.22 -6.49 19.08
CA ILE A 330 -25.38 -6.89 18.30
C ILE A 330 -25.04 -8.07 17.37
N GLU A 331 -23.85 -8.07 16.77
CA GLU A 331 -23.50 -9.02 15.72
C GLU A 331 -22.76 -10.27 16.23
N CYS A 332 -21.80 -10.09 17.14
CA CYS A 332 -20.92 -11.18 17.57
C CYS A 332 -21.61 -12.19 18.51
N ASN A 333 -20.92 -13.29 18.80
CA ASN A 333 -21.35 -14.36 19.71
C ASN A 333 -22.70 -14.98 19.30
N GLY A 334 -22.95 -15.04 17.98
CA GLY A 334 -24.20 -15.57 17.43
C GLY A 334 -25.37 -14.57 17.38
N GLY A 335 -25.16 -13.30 17.72
CA GLY A 335 -26.21 -12.27 17.70
C GLY A 335 -26.75 -12.01 16.30
N ASN A 336 -25.87 -11.86 15.31
CA ASN A 336 -26.25 -11.75 13.90
C ASN A 336 -25.19 -12.35 12.94
N PRO A 337 -25.14 -13.68 12.81
CA PRO A 337 -24.13 -14.36 11.97
C PRO A 337 -24.14 -13.92 10.51
N ALA A 338 -25.30 -13.51 9.97
CA ALA A 338 -25.42 -13.05 8.59
C ALA A 338 -24.67 -11.72 8.37
N GLN A 339 -24.74 -10.79 9.32
CA GLN A 339 -24.02 -9.51 9.22
C GLN A 339 -22.51 -9.69 9.41
N VAL A 340 -22.09 -10.52 10.36
CA VAL A 340 -20.68 -10.91 10.52
C VAL A 340 -20.14 -11.50 9.21
N GLN A 341 -20.87 -12.43 8.60
CA GLN A 341 -20.46 -13.03 7.32
C GLN A 341 -20.43 -12.01 6.19
N SER A 342 -21.36 -11.07 6.14
CA SER A 342 -21.36 -9.96 5.16
C SER A 342 -20.08 -9.12 5.25
N ARG A 343 -19.63 -8.78 6.47
CA ARG A 343 -18.34 -8.08 6.69
C ARG A 343 -17.15 -8.92 6.24
N ILE A 344 -17.13 -10.21 6.59
CA ILE A 344 -16.06 -11.14 6.18
C ILE A 344 -15.99 -11.25 4.65
N ASN A 345 -17.13 -11.29 3.97
CA ASN A 345 -17.18 -11.36 2.51
C ASN A 345 -16.58 -10.10 1.87
N ALA A 346 -16.95 -8.91 2.37
CA ALA A 346 -16.36 -7.65 1.92
C ALA A 346 -14.85 -7.61 2.17
N TYR A 347 -14.41 -8.02 3.37
CA TYR A 347 -12.98 -8.06 3.71
C TYR A 347 -12.20 -9.00 2.80
N THR A 348 -12.71 -10.21 2.57
CA THR A 348 -12.09 -11.20 1.69
C THR A 348 -11.99 -10.69 0.25
N SER A 349 -13.02 -10.01 -0.25
CA SER A 349 -13.00 -9.36 -1.55
C SER A 349 -11.93 -8.27 -1.61
N PHE A 350 -11.84 -7.43 -0.59
CA PHE A 350 -10.91 -6.30 -0.58
C PHE A 350 -9.46 -6.73 -0.41
N THR A 351 -9.17 -7.75 0.41
CA THR A 351 -7.83 -8.34 0.49
C THR A 351 -7.41 -8.99 -0.83
N SER A 352 -8.36 -9.60 -1.57
CA SER A 352 -8.12 -10.13 -2.91
C SER A 352 -7.74 -9.02 -3.90
N ILE A 353 -8.45 -7.89 -3.90
CA ILE A 353 -8.13 -6.70 -4.72
C ILE A 353 -6.72 -6.16 -4.41
N LEU A 354 -6.28 -6.26 -3.15
CA LEU A 354 -4.95 -5.79 -2.72
C LEU A 354 -3.84 -6.85 -2.87
N GLY A 355 -4.20 -8.08 -3.26
CA GLY A 355 -3.27 -9.19 -3.46
C GLY A 355 -2.63 -9.69 -2.16
N VAL A 356 -3.39 -9.75 -1.06
CA VAL A 356 -2.92 -10.24 0.24
C VAL A 356 -3.88 -11.27 0.85
N PRO A 357 -3.40 -12.19 1.70
CA PRO A 357 -4.28 -13.09 2.44
C PRO A 357 -5.11 -12.34 3.49
N THR A 358 -6.22 -12.94 3.93
CA THR A 358 -7.09 -12.37 4.98
C THR A 358 -6.50 -12.47 6.39
N GLY A 359 -5.59 -13.41 6.63
CA GLY A 359 -5.12 -13.75 7.97
C GLY A 359 -6.07 -14.73 8.67
N SER A 360 -6.01 -14.80 10.00
CA SER A 360 -6.81 -15.70 10.84
C SER A 360 -7.89 -14.94 11.63
N ASN A 361 -8.74 -15.69 12.34
CA ASN A 361 -9.76 -15.18 13.26
C ASN A 361 -10.69 -14.13 12.62
N LEU A 362 -11.32 -14.51 11.50
CA LEU A 362 -12.15 -13.61 10.71
C LEU A 362 -13.52 -13.32 11.34
N SER A 363 -14.03 -14.24 12.15
CA SER A 363 -15.33 -14.12 12.81
C SER A 363 -15.21 -13.64 14.23
N CYS A 364 -16.32 -13.11 14.72
CA CYS A 364 -16.74 -13.08 16.10
C CYS A 364 -18.15 -13.71 16.17
#